data_AF-A0A950APZ5-F1
#
_entry.id   AF-A0A950APZ5-F1
#
_cell.length_a   1.000
_cell.length_b   1.000
_cell.length_c   1.000
_cell.angle_alpha   90.00
_cell.angle_beta   90.00
_cell.angle_gamma   90.00
#
_symmetry.space_group_name_H-M   'P 1'
#
loop_
_entity.id
_entity.type
_entity.pdbx_description
1 polymer ?
#
loop_
_entity_poly.entity_id
_entity_poly.type
_entity_poly.pdbx_seq_one_letter_code
_entity_poly.pdbx_strand_id
1 'polypeptide(L)'
;MRRFLLGRTGVVRQVVVDGLGRERPTLSPSNHFDETARNLIIRYAGRNRVEDGLGISVNFLHLDCLASEVRLKVDWDATLTVLADGCYRWLGKHLRGYEKADPKQLYRLFVETAGVIEATDQAIIVCFDRRSHNSIPREAVLDREPTPIPWLDGRHVQFAIE
;
A
#
# COMPACT_ATOMS: atom_id res chain seq x y z
N MET A 1 -0.79 -39.57 7.12
CA MET A 1 -2.10 -39.05 6.68
C MET A 1 -2.51 -37.91 7.62
N ARG A 2 -2.29 -36.65 7.26
CA ARG A 2 -2.66 -35.50 8.10
C ARG A 2 -3.71 -34.65 7.36
N ARG A 3 -4.86 -34.52 8.00
CA ARG A 3 -6.10 -33.90 7.53
C ARG A 3 -5.95 -32.39 7.62
N PHE A 4 -5.83 -31.71 6.49
CA PHE A 4 -5.95 -30.26 6.42
C PHE A 4 -6.80 -29.92 5.20
N LEU A 5 -8.04 -29.51 5.49
CA LEU A 5 -8.85 -28.46 4.85
C LEU A 5 -10.27 -28.62 5.41
N LEU A 6 -10.83 -27.54 5.94
CA LEU A 6 -12.12 -27.46 6.63
C LEU A 6 -13.23 -28.21 5.89
N GLY A 7 -13.69 -29.34 6.45
CA GLY A 7 -15.02 -29.92 6.27
C GLY A 7 -15.50 -30.27 4.85
N ARG A 8 -14.74 -30.00 3.79
CA ARG A 8 -15.14 -30.24 2.40
C ARG A 8 -14.46 -31.50 1.87
N THR A 9 -15.28 -32.48 1.50
CA THR A 9 -14.88 -33.58 0.64
C THR A 9 -14.71 -33.04 -0.78
N GLY A 10 -13.47 -32.93 -1.24
CA GLY A 10 -13.14 -32.47 -2.59
C GLY A 10 -11.71 -32.85 -2.95
N VAL A 11 -11.45 -33.01 -4.24
CA VAL A 11 -10.08 -33.17 -4.74
C VAL A 11 -9.35 -31.84 -4.53
N VAL A 12 -8.08 -31.90 -4.13
CA VAL A 12 -7.18 -30.75 -4.06
C VAL A 12 -5.89 -31.11 -4.78
N ARG A 13 -5.33 -30.18 -5.55
CA ARG A 13 -4.04 -30.36 -6.20
C ARG A 13 -2.93 -30.02 -5.21
N GLN A 14 -1.84 -30.78 -5.25
CA GLN A 14 -0.67 -30.50 -4.45
C GLN A 14 0.57 -30.43 -5.34
N VAL A 15 1.36 -29.38 -5.18
CA VAL A 15 2.66 -29.21 -5.85
C VAL A 15 3.75 -29.26 -4.79
N VAL A 16 4.75 -30.13 -4.98
CA VAL A 16 5.92 -30.23 -4.09
C VAL A 16 7.12 -29.66 -4.83
N VAL A 17 7.83 -28.75 -4.17
CA VAL A 17 8.93 -27.98 -4.78
C VAL A 17 10.13 -28.00 -3.83
N ASP A 18 11.27 -28.44 -4.34
CA ASP A 18 12.57 -28.32 -3.69
C ASP A 18 13.33 -27.09 -4.22
N GLY A 19 14.50 -26.80 -3.64
CA GLY A 19 15.38 -25.72 -4.14
C GLY A 19 14.91 -24.27 -3.88
N LEU A 20 13.85 -24.04 -3.10
CA LEU A 20 13.36 -22.70 -2.72
C LEU A 20 14.08 -22.09 -1.49
N GLY A 21 15.32 -22.52 -1.21
CA GLY A 21 16.11 -22.01 -0.08
C GLY A 21 15.71 -22.54 1.31
N ARG A 22 14.82 -23.54 1.39
CA ARG A 22 14.48 -24.27 2.62
C ARG A 22 15.12 -25.66 2.62
N GLU A 23 15.55 -26.12 3.79
CA GLU A 23 16.07 -27.48 3.96
C GLU A 23 15.06 -28.57 3.61
N ARG A 24 13.76 -28.30 3.81
CA ARG A 24 12.66 -29.23 3.49
C ARG A 24 11.89 -28.76 2.26
N PRO A 25 11.43 -29.69 1.40
CA PRO A 25 10.58 -29.35 0.26
C PRO A 25 9.33 -28.59 0.70
N THR A 26 8.96 -27.57 -0.07
CA THR A 26 7.75 -26.79 0.17
C THR A 26 6.55 -27.48 -0.49
N LEU A 27 5.48 -27.63 0.28
CA LEU A 27 4.23 -28.23 -0.17
C LEU A 27 3.19 -27.12 -0.38
N SER A 28 2.75 -26.95 -1.62
CA SER A 28 1.79 -25.92 -2.02
C SER A 28 0.47 -26.56 -2.46
N PRO A 29 -0.56 -26.60 -1.59
CA PRO A 29 -1.88 -27.04 -1.97
C PRO A 29 -2.57 -25.96 -2.83
N SER A 30 -3.34 -26.36 -3.83
CA SER A 30 -4.07 -25.46 -4.72
C SER A 30 -5.43 -26.04 -5.13
N ASN A 31 -6.43 -25.18 -5.19
CA ASN A 31 -7.75 -25.43 -5.76
C ASN A 31 -7.82 -25.09 -7.26
N HIS A 32 -6.73 -24.61 -7.88
CA HIS A 32 -6.65 -24.27 -9.31
C HIS A 32 -6.01 -25.43 -10.08
N PHE A 33 -6.84 -26.22 -10.75
CA PHE A 33 -6.39 -27.44 -11.44
C PHE A 33 -5.78 -27.16 -12.82
N ASP A 34 -6.29 -26.16 -13.53
CA ASP A 34 -5.89 -25.86 -14.91
C ASP A 34 -4.62 -24.99 -15.01
N GLU A 35 -4.21 -24.36 -13.91
CA GLU A 35 -3.03 -23.50 -13.87
C GLU A 35 -1.72 -24.31 -13.98
N THR A 36 -0.68 -23.74 -14.58
CA THR A 36 0.60 -24.45 -14.67
C THR A 36 1.31 -24.51 -13.31
N ALA A 37 2.04 -25.60 -13.05
CA ALA A 37 2.84 -25.72 -11.81
C ALA A 37 3.83 -24.55 -11.67
N ARG A 38 4.45 -24.14 -12.78
CA ARG A 38 5.34 -22.96 -12.84
C ARG A 38 4.65 -21.70 -12.33
N ASN A 39 3.44 -21.41 -12.82
CA ASN A 39 2.71 -20.21 -12.40
C ASN A 39 2.27 -20.27 -10.93
N LEU A 40 1.89 -21.46 -10.43
CA LEU A 40 1.60 -21.65 -9.01
C LEU A 40 2.84 -21.37 -8.14
N ILE A 41 4.02 -21.81 -8.57
CA ILE A 41 5.29 -21.56 -7.88
C ILE A 41 5.67 -20.07 -7.92
N ILE A 42 5.52 -19.41 -9.08
CA ILE A 42 5.77 -17.97 -9.21
C ILE A 42 4.84 -17.15 -8.30
N ARG A 43 3.55 -17.49 -8.24
CA ARG A 43 2.59 -16.85 -7.33
C ARG A 43 3.00 -17.08 -5.87
N TYR A 44 3.40 -18.30 -5.51
CA TYR A 44 3.88 -18.61 -4.17
C TYR A 44 5.17 -17.87 -3.80
N ALA A 45 6.15 -17.78 -4.72
CA ALA A 45 7.37 -17.00 -4.52
C ALA A 45 7.08 -15.50 -4.33
N GLY A 46 5.97 -15.00 -4.90
CA GLY A 46 5.46 -13.65 -4.67
C GLY A 46 4.97 -13.38 -3.24
N ARG A 47 4.83 -14.40 -2.38
CA ARG A 47 4.42 -14.24 -0.97
C ARG A 47 5.35 -13.30 -0.20
N ASN A 48 6.65 -13.33 -0.51
CA ASN A 48 7.64 -12.46 0.15
C ASN A 48 7.30 -10.98 -0.05
N ARG A 49 6.69 -10.59 -1.19
CA ARG A 49 6.27 -9.19 -1.41
C ARG A 49 5.20 -8.72 -0.43
N VAL A 50 4.38 -9.64 0.09
CA VAL A 50 3.39 -9.32 1.12
C VAL A 50 4.09 -9.11 2.46
N GLU A 51 5.03 -9.98 2.81
CA GLU A 51 5.84 -9.87 4.04
C GLU A 51 6.70 -8.60 4.03
N ASP A 52 7.38 -8.31 2.92
CA ASP A 52 8.17 -7.10 2.72
C ASP A 52 7.29 -5.83 2.79
N GLY A 53 6.09 -5.88 2.19
CA GLY A 53 5.12 -4.80 2.26
C GLY A 53 4.67 -4.52 3.70
N LEU A 54 4.36 -5.57 4.46
CA LEU A 54 4.00 -5.45 5.88
C LEU A 54 5.16 -4.88 6.71
N GLY A 55 6.40 -5.32 6.46
CA GLY A 55 7.58 -4.80 7.17
C GLY A 55 7.82 -3.30 6.91
N ILE A 56 7.62 -2.84 5.67
CA ILE A 56 7.72 -1.43 5.31
C ILE A 56 6.60 -0.61 5.99
N SER A 57 5.35 -1.11 5.97
CA SER A 57 4.24 -0.44 6.63
C SER A 57 4.45 -0.32 8.15
N VAL A 58 4.93 -1.39 8.80
CA VAL A 58 5.22 -1.39 10.25
C VAL A 58 6.32 -0.38 10.62
N ASN A 59 7.43 -0.40 9.88
CA ASN A 59 8.61 0.40 10.17
C ASN A 59 8.41 1.89 9.87
N PHE A 60 7.69 2.22 8.79
CA PHE A 60 7.48 3.61 8.39
C PHE A 60 6.34 4.29 9.15
N LEU A 61 5.25 3.57 9.43
CA LEU A 61 4.08 4.13 10.14
C LEU A 61 4.18 3.95 11.66
N HIS A 62 5.36 3.57 12.16
CA HIS A 62 5.68 3.41 13.58
C HIS A 62 4.69 2.51 14.34
N LEU A 63 4.29 1.38 13.76
CA LEU A 63 3.48 0.36 14.46
C LEU A 63 4.19 -0.24 15.68
N ASP A 64 5.52 -0.11 15.78
CA ASP A 64 6.28 -0.51 16.97
C ASP A 64 6.19 0.51 18.13
N CYS A 65 5.64 1.71 17.90
CA CYS A 65 5.35 2.70 18.93
C CYS A 65 3.92 2.60 19.45
N LEU A 66 3.45 1.37 19.70
CA LEU A 66 2.17 1.07 20.36
C LEU A 66 2.14 1.63 21.78
N ALA A 67 1.83 2.92 21.94
CA ALA A 67 1.54 3.54 23.22
C ALA A 67 0.05 3.37 23.62
N SER A 68 -0.59 2.25 23.24
CA SER A 68 -2.01 2.02 23.50
C SER A 68 -2.27 0.71 24.23
N GLU A 69 -2.58 0.81 25.53
CA GLU A 69 -2.96 -0.32 26.39
C GLU A 69 -4.31 -0.97 26.02
N VAL A 70 -5.08 -0.35 25.11
CA VAL A 70 -6.45 -0.78 24.79
C VAL A 70 -6.52 -1.42 23.41
N ARG A 71 -6.92 -2.69 23.37
CA ARG A 71 -7.05 -3.53 22.14
C ARG A 71 -7.77 -2.86 20.97
N LEU A 72 -8.82 -2.08 21.24
CA LEU A 72 -9.61 -1.39 20.21
C LEU A 72 -8.77 -0.36 19.43
N LYS A 73 -7.79 0.27 20.08
CA LYS A 73 -6.89 1.22 19.43
C LYS A 73 -5.84 0.51 18.57
N VAL A 74 -5.39 -0.68 18.97
CA VAL A 74 -4.43 -1.49 18.21
C VAL A 74 -5.01 -1.91 16.85
N ASP A 75 -6.25 -2.39 16.83
CA ASP A 75 -6.92 -2.78 15.56
C ASP A 75 -7.13 -1.56 14.64
N TRP A 76 -7.40 -0.39 15.22
CA TRP A 76 -7.54 0.86 14.48
C TRP A 76 -6.21 1.35 13.91
N ASP A 77 -5.13 1.32 14.69
CA ASP A 77 -3.79 1.73 14.27
C ASP A 77 -3.26 0.84 13.13
N ALA A 78 -3.51 -0.47 13.22
CA ALA A 78 -3.20 -1.41 12.15
C ALA A 78 -4.02 -1.13 10.88
N THR A 79 -5.31 -0.81 11.03
CA THR A 79 -6.19 -0.46 9.89
C THR A 79 -5.74 0.83 9.21
N LEU A 80 -5.47 1.88 9.97
CA LEU A 80 -4.96 3.15 9.45
C LEU A 80 -3.63 2.97 8.75
N THR A 81 -2.78 2.07 9.24
CA THR A 81 -1.50 1.77 8.60
C THR A 81 -1.69 1.12 7.22
N VAL A 82 -2.55 0.12 7.11
CA VAL A 82 -2.85 -0.52 5.82
C VAL A 82 -3.45 0.49 4.84
N LEU A 83 -4.34 1.37 5.31
CA LEU A 83 -4.90 2.46 4.50
C LEU A 83 -3.81 3.43 4.04
N ALA A 84 -2.91 3.86 4.94
CA ALA A 84 -1.81 4.74 4.60
C ALA A 84 -0.87 4.11 3.56
N ASP A 85 -0.49 2.83 3.71
CA ASP A 85 0.32 2.10 2.71
C ASP A 85 -0.39 2.07 1.34
N GLY A 86 -1.69 1.83 1.34
CA GLY A 86 -2.53 1.90 0.14
C GLY A 86 -2.47 3.28 -0.53
N CYS A 87 -2.60 4.36 0.25
CA CYS A 87 -2.51 5.74 -0.24
C CYS A 87 -1.12 6.05 -0.81
N TYR A 88 -0.03 5.64 -0.15
CA TYR A 88 1.33 5.86 -0.66
C TYR A 88 1.60 5.05 -1.94
N ARG A 89 1.14 3.80 -2.04
CA ARG A 89 1.23 3.02 -3.28
C ARG A 89 0.42 3.64 -4.41
N TRP A 90 -0.77 4.15 -4.10
CA TRP A 90 -1.59 4.88 -5.06
C TRP A 90 -0.86 6.14 -5.55
N LEU A 91 -0.31 6.93 -4.63
CA LEU A 91 0.46 8.14 -4.94
C LEU A 91 1.68 7.81 -5.82
N GLY A 92 2.49 6.83 -5.44
CA GLY A 92 3.66 6.40 -6.22
C GLY A 92 3.32 5.98 -7.65
N LYS A 93 2.16 5.33 -7.88
CA LYS A 93 1.70 4.98 -9.24
C LYS A 93 1.33 6.17 -10.12
N HIS A 94 0.92 7.29 -9.51
CA HIS A 94 0.59 8.51 -10.25
C HIS A 94 1.83 9.39 -10.50
N LEU A 95 2.91 9.14 -9.75
CA LEU A 95 4.19 9.86 -9.87
C LEU A 95 5.14 9.09 -10.81
N ARG A 96 5.37 9.64 -12.00
CA ARG A 96 6.24 9.03 -13.01
C ARG A 96 7.67 8.84 -12.46
N GLY A 97 8.19 7.61 -12.54
CA GLY A 97 9.51 7.25 -12.01
C GLY A 97 9.54 6.86 -10.53
N TYR A 98 8.40 6.92 -9.84
CA TYR A 98 8.25 6.54 -8.43
C TYR A 98 7.25 5.39 -8.22
N GLU A 99 6.93 4.64 -9.28
CA GLU A 99 5.91 3.58 -9.25
C GLU A 99 6.27 2.43 -8.30
N LYS A 100 7.56 2.30 -7.94
CA LYS A 100 8.10 1.31 -7.01
C LYS A 100 8.77 1.95 -5.79
N ALA A 101 8.61 3.27 -5.59
CA ALA A 101 9.20 3.96 -4.45
C ALA A 101 8.55 3.47 -3.15
N ASP A 102 9.34 3.40 -2.10
CA ASP A 102 8.82 3.09 -0.77
C ASP A 102 8.07 4.30 -0.17
N PRO A 103 7.10 4.07 0.74
CA PRO A 103 6.35 5.14 1.41
C PRO A 103 7.22 6.20 2.09
N LYS A 104 8.39 5.81 2.65
CA LYS A 104 9.29 6.74 3.33
C LYS A 104 9.96 7.69 2.34
N GLN A 105 10.39 7.19 1.20
CA GLN A 105 10.90 8.01 0.10
C GLN A 105 9.82 8.96 -0.43
N LEU A 106 8.59 8.45 -0.65
CA LEU A 106 7.47 9.29 -1.09
C LEU A 106 7.13 10.39 -0.09
N TYR A 107 7.09 10.06 1.21
CA TYR A 107 6.85 11.04 2.27
C TYR A 107 7.88 12.16 2.24
N ARG A 108 9.18 11.83 2.29
CA ARG A 108 10.26 12.83 2.34
C ARG A 108 10.32 13.74 1.11
N LEU A 109 9.90 13.22 -0.06
CA LEU A 109 9.96 13.96 -1.31
C LEU A 109 8.71 14.80 -1.59
N PHE A 110 7.53 14.32 -1.17
CA PHE A 110 6.25 14.89 -1.60
C PHE A 110 5.33 15.33 -0.46
N VAL A 111 5.42 14.72 0.73
CA VAL A 111 4.50 14.99 1.85
C VAL A 111 5.15 15.84 2.94
N GLU A 112 6.43 15.62 3.23
CA GLU A 112 7.25 16.40 4.18
C GLU A 112 7.70 17.73 3.56
N THR A 113 6.75 18.48 3.01
CA THR A 113 7.00 19.77 2.36
C THR A 113 6.18 20.84 3.07
N ALA A 114 6.85 21.93 3.41
CA ALA A 114 6.18 23.13 3.90
C ALA A 114 5.32 23.73 2.78
N GLY A 115 4.20 24.31 3.16
CA GLY A 115 3.25 24.85 2.23
C GLY A 115 2.20 25.68 2.94
N VAL A 116 1.53 26.52 2.15
CA VAL A 116 0.43 27.36 2.61
C VAL A 116 -0.87 26.71 2.18
N ILE A 117 -1.83 26.62 3.10
CA ILE A 117 -3.18 26.16 2.81
C ILE A 117 -4.09 27.38 2.80
N GLU A 118 -4.71 27.64 1.65
CA GLU A 118 -5.72 28.68 1.50
C GLU A 118 -7.09 28.04 1.35
N ALA A 119 -8.01 28.36 2.26
CA ALA A 119 -9.38 27.88 2.21
C ALA A 119 -10.28 28.97 1.61
N THR A 120 -10.92 28.65 0.47
CA THR A 120 -11.95 29.47 -0.17
C THR A 120 -13.32 28.79 -0.01
N ASP A 121 -14.41 29.50 -0.28
CA ASP A 121 -15.77 28.95 -0.17
C ASP A 121 -16.01 27.72 -1.05
N GLN A 122 -15.26 27.57 -2.15
CA GLN A 122 -15.44 26.49 -3.14
C GLN A 122 -14.29 25.47 -3.14
N ALA A 123 -13.10 25.84 -2.67
CA ALA A 123 -11.92 24.99 -2.76
C ALA A 123 -10.94 25.19 -1.60
N ILE A 124 -10.22 24.14 -1.26
CA ILE A 124 -8.97 24.19 -0.50
C ILE A 124 -7.81 24.16 -1.47
N ILE A 125 -7.00 25.21 -1.46
CA ILE A 125 -5.82 25.34 -2.28
C ILE A 125 -4.62 25.01 -1.41
N VAL A 126 -3.87 23.99 -1.80
CA VAL A 126 -2.62 23.59 -1.14
C VAL A 126 -1.45 24.10 -1.99
N CYS A 127 -0.79 25.15 -1.52
CA CYS A 127 0.38 25.75 -2.14
C CYS A 127 1.64 25.10 -1.58
N PHE A 128 2.42 24.40 -2.41
CA PHE A 128 3.69 23.80 -2.00
C PHE A 128 4.87 24.76 -2.18
N ASP A 129 5.75 24.86 -1.18
CA ASP A 129 7.00 25.63 -1.28
C ASP A 129 7.92 25.05 -2.35
N ARG A 130 8.50 25.92 -3.19
CA ARG A 130 9.32 25.56 -4.34
C ARG A 130 10.58 24.74 -3.95
N ARG A 131 10.57 23.43 -4.20
CA ARG A 131 11.76 22.55 -4.17
C ARG A 131 11.98 21.83 -5.50
N SER A 132 13.22 21.36 -5.72
CA SER A 132 13.71 20.78 -6.99
C SER A 132 12.91 19.59 -7.55
N HIS A 133 12.01 18.98 -6.76
CA HIS A 133 11.16 17.85 -7.17
C HIS A 133 9.67 18.22 -7.35
N ASN A 134 9.30 19.50 -7.20
CA ASN A 134 7.90 19.96 -7.29
C ASN A 134 7.29 19.93 -8.70
N SER A 135 8.05 19.58 -9.75
CA SER A 135 7.46 19.39 -11.09
C SER A 135 6.62 18.11 -11.19
N ILE A 136 6.90 17.11 -10.36
CA ILE A 136 6.32 15.76 -10.50
C ILE A 136 4.88 15.66 -9.96
N PRO A 137 4.52 16.23 -8.80
CA PRO A 137 3.12 16.26 -8.35
C PRO A 137 2.19 17.03 -9.30
N ARG A 138 2.72 18.08 -9.95
CA ARG A 138 2.00 18.86 -10.96
C ARG A 138 1.77 18.06 -12.25
N GLU A 139 2.77 17.29 -12.68
CA GLU A 139 2.65 16.38 -13.83
C GLU A 139 1.72 15.19 -13.56
N ALA A 140 1.60 14.77 -12.29
CA ALA A 140 0.70 13.70 -11.89
C ALA A 140 -0.79 14.10 -11.94
N VAL A 141 -1.09 15.40 -12.04
CA VAL A 141 -2.46 15.97 -12.13
C VAL A 141 -3.39 15.34 -11.09
N LEU A 142 -2.97 15.36 -9.83
CA LEU A 142 -3.70 14.71 -8.73
C LEU A 142 -5.10 15.32 -8.49
N ASP A 143 -5.36 16.51 -9.02
CA ASP A 143 -6.60 17.28 -8.96
C ASP A 143 -7.39 17.29 -10.28
N ARG A 144 -7.06 16.40 -11.23
CA ARG A 144 -7.71 16.36 -12.56
C ARG A 144 -9.22 16.19 -12.51
N GLU A 145 -9.71 15.45 -11.51
CA GLU A 145 -11.12 15.32 -11.19
C GLU A 145 -11.39 15.95 -9.83
N PRO A 146 -11.91 17.20 -9.79
CA PRO A 146 -12.26 17.84 -8.54
C PRO A 146 -13.40 17.05 -7.89
N THR A 147 -13.05 16.20 -6.93
CA THR A 147 -14.00 15.38 -6.18
C THR A 147 -14.53 16.21 -5.02
N PRO A 148 -15.85 16.46 -4.93
CA PRO A 148 -16.41 17.25 -3.83
C PRO A 148 -16.29 16.44 -2.55
N ILE A 149 -15.76 17.05 -1.49
CA ILE A 149 -15.55 16.39 -0.21
C ILE A 149 -16.77 16.66 0.68
N PRO A 150 -17.64 15.66 0.97
CA PRO A 150 -18.93 15.92 1.61
C PRO A 150 -18.82 16.46 3.04
N TRP A 151 -17.81 16.04 3.79
CA TRP A 151 -17.55 16.50 5.16
C TRP A 151 -16.81 17.84 5.21
N LEU A 152 -16.59 18.47 4.06
CA LEU A 152 -15.90 19.75 3.91
C LEU A 152 -16.76 20.70 3.05
N ASP A 153 -18.07 20.72 3.33
CA ASP A 153 -19.07 21.55 2.62
C ASP A 153 -19.07 21.38 1.08
N GLY A 154 -18.66 20.21 0.59
CA GLY A 154 -18.56 19.95 -0.85
C GLY A 154 -17.37 20.65 -1.54
N ARG A 155 -16.43 21.24 -0.78
CA ARG A 155 -15.23 21.86 -1.34
C ARG A 155 -14.35 20.82 -2.03
N HIS A 156 -13.64 21.27 -3.06
CA HIS A 156 -12.66 20.48 -3.78
C HIS A 156 -11.23 20.81 -3.32
N VAL A 157 -10.27 19.92 -3.56
CA VAL A 157 -8.85 20.18 -3.29
C VAL A 157 -8.14 20.49 -4.59
N GLN A 158 -7.36 21.57 -4.59
CA GLN A 158 -6.52 21.99 -5.71
C GLN A 158 -5.08 22.13 -5.24
N PHE A 159 -4.13 21.82 -6.13
CA PHE A 159 -2.71 21.91 -5.81
C PHE A 159 -2.06 23.04 -6.61
N ALA A 160 -1.40 23.96 -5.91
CA ALA A 160 -0.67 25.07 -6.49
C ALA A 160 0.82 25.02 -6.08
N ILE A 161 1.68 25.68 -6.86
CA ILE A 161 3.10 25.83 -6.55
C ILE A 161 3.41 27.32 -6.62
N GLU A 162 4.09 27.84 -5.60
CA GLU A 162 4.56 29.23 -5.56
C GLU A 162 5.92 29.41 -6.29
#